data_AF-A0A7W5VEW9-F1
#
_entry.id   AF-A0A7W5VEW9-F1
#
_cell.length_a   1.000
_cell.length_b   1.000
_cell.length_c   1.000
_cell.angle_alpha   90.00
_cell.angle_beta   90.00
_cell.angle_gamma   90.00
#
_symmetry.space_group_name_H-M   'P 1'
#
loop_
_entity.id
_entity.type
_entity.pdbx_description
1 polymer ?
#
loop_
_entity_poly.entity_id
_entity_poly.type
_entity_poly.pdbx_seq_one_letter_code
_entity_poly.pdbx_strand_id
1 'polypeptide(L)'
;MTPTTTIGTPAGVFLHSGPEALYREHRPVLDALGGTHTHLGEDVGRAAAYDIALLDIFWTAMAGYAHALAVARAEGVSARELAPFAKGIGAILPPIFELGADDVDSGRFSGEDNPITSAVSSMAHIVHTSEAHGIDASVMRAAEGLARRAIGRGHGTDGFLRITDIMNPR
;
A
#
# COMPACT_ATOMS: atom_id res chain seq x y z
N MET A 1 11.93 -0.44 4.61
CA MET A 1 12.48 0.94 4.62
C MET A 1 12.47 1.54 6.03
N THR A 2 13.64 1.87 6.58
CA THR A 2 13.78 2.51 7.90
C THR A 2 14.26 3.95 7.68
N PRO A 3 13.48 4.99 8.03
CA PRO A 3 13.92 6.37 7.88
C PRO A 3 15.25 6.61 8.62
N THR A 4 16.17 7.35 8.01
CA THR A 4 17.50 7.56 8.61
C THR A 4 17.44 8.23 9.98
N THR A 5 16.44 9.07 10.21
CA THR A 5 16.20 9.76 11.49
C THR A 5 15.71 8.84 12.61
N THR A 6 15.26 7.61 12.32
CA THR A 6 14.83 6.66 13.35
C THR A 6 15.94 5.70 13.77
N ILE A 7 17.05 5.62 13.03
CA ILE A 7 18.21 4.79 13.38
C ILE A 7 18.83 5.31 14.69
N GLY A 8 19.10 4.41 15.61
CA GLY A 8 19.58 4.72 16.97
C GLY A 8 18.48 5.12 17.94
N THR A 9 17.20 5.06 17.53
CA THR A 9 16.04 5.40 18.38
C THR A 9 15.11 4.20 18.56
N PRO A 10 14.22 4.19 19.58
CA PRO A 10 13.19 3.17 19.73
C PRO A 10 12.21 3.06 18.55
N ALA A 11 12.16 4.05 17.65
CA ALA A 11 11.29 4.05 16.48
C ALA A 11 11.88 3.32 15.26
N GLY A 12 13.13 2.85 15.34
CA GLY A 12 13.73 2.01 14.30
C GLY A 12 12.99 0.69 14.14
N VAL A 13 12.87 0.21 12.90
CA VAL A 13 12.33 -1.12 12.60
C VAL A 13 13.31 -1.81 11.66
N PHE A 14 13.72 -3.03 11.99
CA PHE A 14 14.72 -3.80 11.26
C PHE A 14 14.23 -5.23 11.03
N LEU A 15 14.28 -5.67 9.76
CA LEU A 15 13.89 -7.01 9.35
C LEU A 15 15.15 -7.81 9.01
N HIS A 16 15.28 -8.99 9.61
CA HIS A 16 16.43 -9.88 9.43
C HIS A 16 15.94 -11.25 8.95
N SER A 17 16.76 -11.95 8.18
CA SER A 17 16.52 -13.34 7.77
C SER A 17 17.85 -14.06 7.53
N GLY A 18 17.83 -15.40 7.52
CA GLY A 18 19.04 -16.23 7.46
C GLY A 18 19.23 -17.08 8.73
N PRO A 19 20.38 -17.75 8.91
CA PRO A 19 20.58 -18.70 10.02
C PRO A 19 20.26 -18.09 11.39
N GLU A 20 19.33 -18.69 12.12
CA GLU A 20 18.84 -18.12 13.39
C GLU A 20 19.95 -18.05 14.45
N ALA A 21 20.86 -19.02 14.46
CA ALA A 21 21.98 -19.05 15.39
C ALA A 21 22.87 -17.79 15.27
N LEU A 22 23.19 -17.36 14.04
CA LEU A 22 23.99 -16.16 13.79
C LEU A 22 23.24 -14.88 14.17
N TYR A 23 21.94 -14.81 13.89
CA TYR A 23 21.11 -13.69 14.32
C TYR A 23 21.11 -13.54 15.85
N ARG A 24 20.96 -14.65 16.58
CA ARG A 24 20.99 -14.66 18.06
C ARG A 24 22.38 -14.29 18.59
N GLU A 25 23.44 -14.83 17.99
CA GLU A 25 24.83 -14.52 18.35
C GLU A 25 25.13 -13.01 18.23
N HIS A 26 24.72 -12.39 17.14
CA HIS A 26 24.99 -10.96 16.88
C HIS A 26 23.91 -10.01 17.38
N ARG A 27 22.86 -10.52 18.04
CA ARG A 27 21.76 -9.69 18.55
C ARG A 27 22.24 -8.51 19.42
N PRO A 28 23.20 -8.67 20.36
CA PRO A 28 23.69 -7.56 21.17
C PRO A 28 24.34 -6.42 20.36
N VAL A 29 24.94 -6.73 19.20
CA VAL A 29 25.52 -5.72 18.31
C VAL A 29 24.42 -5.00 17.54
N LEU A 30 23.41 -5.74 17.06
CA LEU A 30 22.25 -5.17 16.37
C LEU A 30 21.47 -4.20 17.27
N ASP A 31 21.36 -4.50 18.57
CA ASP A 31 20.68 -3.63 19.54
C ASP A 31 21.29 -2.22 19.64
N ALA A 32 22.55 -2.01 19.22
CA ALA A 32 23.15 -0.68 19.12
C ALA A 32 22.45 0.24 18.09
N LEU A 33 21.69 -0.33 17.16
CA LEU A 33 20.87 0.42 16.20
C LEU A 33 19.53 0.89 16.81
N GLY A 34 19.19 0.44 18.02
CA GLY A 34 17.92 0.72 18.68
C GLY A 34 16.70 0.10 18.00
N GLY A 35 15.51 0.37 18.54
CA GLY A 35 14.25 -0.01 17.89
C GLY A 35 13.91 -1.50 17.95
N THR A 36 13.04 -1.92 17.03
CA THR A 36 12.50 -3.27 16.97
C THR A 36 13.21 -4.06 15.87
N HIS A 37 13.72 -5.23 16.23
CA HIS A 37 14.38 -6.14 15.30
C HIS A 37 13.63 -7.47 15.27
N THR A 38 13.22 -7.89 14.07
CA THR A 38 12.43 -9.10 13.83
C THR A 38 13.21 -10.04 12.93
N HIS A 39 13.40 -11.29 13.35
CA HIS A 39 13.93 -12.35 12.50
C HIS A 39 12.77 -13.09 11.85
N LEU A 40 12.75 -13.12 10.51
CA LEU A 40 11.63 -13.59 9.71
C LEU A 40 11.76 -15.06 9.29
N GLY A 41 12.81 -15.75 9.76
CA GLY A 41 13.09 -17.15 9.45
C GLY A 41 14.42 -17.37 8.72
N GLU A 42 14.70 -18.64 8.43
CA GLU A 42 16.03 -19.06 7.94
C GLU A 42 16.27 -18.84 6.44
N ASP A 43 15.21 -18.64 5.65
CA ASP A 43 15.36 -18.29 4.24
C ASP A 43 15.97 -16.89 4.10
N VAL A 44 17.18 -16.83 3.55
CA VAL A 44 17.97 -15.61 3.39
C VAL A 44 17.22 -14.54 2.59
N GLY A 45 16.37 -14.93 1.63
CA GLY A 45 15.61 -13.99 0.79
C GLY A 45 14.42 -13.33 1.50
N ARG A 46 14.02 -13.81 2.69
CA ARG A 46 12.74 -13.45 3.29
C ARG A 46 12.64 -12.00 3.76
N ALA A 47 13.69 -11.44 4.38
CA ALA A 47 13.69 -10.03 4.75
C ALA A 47 13.63 -9.11 3.52
N ALA A 48 14.31 -9.48 2.43
CA ALA A 48 14.26 -8.73 1.18
C ALA A 48 12.86 -8.76 0.54
N ALA A 49 12.16 -9.92 0.60
CA ALA A 49 10.79 -10.04 0.12
C ALA A 49 9.81 -9.13 0.90
N TYR A 50 9.94 -9.09 2.23
CA TYR A 50 9.16 -8.15 3.05
C TYR A 50 9.49 -6.70 2.69
N ASP A 51 10.77 -6.36 2.52
CA ASP A 51 11.16 -4.98 2.20
C ASP A 51 10.61 -4.52 0.85
N ILE A 52 10.68 -5.35 -0.20
CA ILE A 52 10.13 -5.02 -1.51
C ILE A 52 8.61 -4.86 -1.47
N ALA A 53 7.88 -5.74 -0.77
CA ALA A 53 6.43 -5.62 -0.64
C ALA A 53 6.01 -4.34 0.11
N LEU A 54 6.72 -3.98 1.19
CA LEU A 54 6.46 -2.75 1.94
C LEU A 54 6.84 -1.50 1.13
N LEU A 55 7.91 -1.56 0.34
CA LEU A 55 8.31 -0.48 -0.56
C LEU A 55 7.32 -0.27 -1.70
N ASP A 56 6.69 -1.33 -2.20
CA ASP A 56 5.65 -1.24 -3.23
C ASP A 56 4.43 -0.43 -2.73
N ILE A 57 3.98 -0.69 -1.49
CA ILE A 57 2.95 0.10 -0.81
C ILE A 57 3.40 1.56 -0.71
N PHE A 58 4.61 1.81 -0.20
CA PHE A 58 5.11 3.16 0.02
C PHE A 58 5.18 3.97 -1.28
N TRP A 59 5.81 3.43 -2.32
CA TRP A 59 6.03 4.18 -3.57
C TRP A 59 4.73 4.38 -4.35
N THR A 60 3.82 3.41 -4.34
CA THR A 60 2.50 3.58 -4.95
C THR A 60 1.65 4.61 -4.21
N ALA A 61 1.70 4.63 -2.88
CA ALA A 61 1.05 5.67 -2.07
C ALA A 61 1.65 7.06 -2.31
N MET A 62 2.98 7.18 -2.40
CA MET A 62 3.66 8.43 -2.70
C MET A 62 3.33 8.95 -4.11
N ALA A 63 3.26 8.07 -5.10
CA ALA A 63 2.80 8.43 -6.45
C ALA A 63 1.34 8.91 -6.44
N GLY A 64 0.46 8.21 -5.73
CA GLY A 64 -0.93 8.62 -5.55
C GLY A 64 -1.08 9.97 -4.84
N TYR A 65 -0.27 10.24 -3.82
CA TYR A 65 -0.26 11.53 -3.13
C TYR A 65 0.23 12.67 -4.02
N ALA A 66 1.31 12.45 -4.78
CA ALA A 66 1.80 13.44 -5.74
C ALA A 66 0.74 13.76 -6.82
N HIS A 67 0.04 12.74 -7.31
CA HIS A 67 -1.09 12.90 -8.24
C HIS A 67 -2.24 13.70 -7.60
N ALA A 68 -2.62 13.38 -6.35
CA ALA A 68 -3.65 14.11 -5.63
C ALA A 68 -3.30 15.59 -5.43
N LEU A 69 -2.03 15.92 -5.19
CA LEU A 69 -1.56 17.30 -5.11
C LEU A 69 -1.66 18.05 -6.45
N ALA A 70 -1.41 17.37 -7.57
CA ALA A 70 -1.58 17.95 -8.91
C ALA A 70 -3.05 18.27 -9.19
N VAL A 71 -3.96 17.32 -8.90
CA VAL A 71 -5.41 17.50 -9.05
C VAL A 71 -5.91 18.62 -8.15
N ALA A 72 -5.53 18.63 -6.87
CA ALA A 72 -5.91 19.68 -5.92
C ALA A 72 -5.49 21.06 -6.42
N ARG A 73 -4.26 21.18 -6.94
CA ARG A 73 -3.75 22.45 -7.47
C ARG A 73 -4.55 22.94 -8.68
N ALA A 74 -4.98 22.03 -9.58
CA ALA A 74 -5.80 22.38 -10.72
C ALA A 74 -7.20 22.89 -10.29
N GLU A 75 -7.70 22.44 -9.14
CA GLU A 75 -8.94 22.89 -8.51
C GLU A 75 -8.74 24.09 -7.56
N GLY A 76 -7.57 24.74 -7.58
CA GLY A 76 -7.29 25.92 -6.75
C GLY A 76 -7.03 25.61 -5.26
N VAL A 77 -6.84 24.36 -4.89
CA VAL A 77 -6.50 23.92 -3.52
C VAL A 77 -4.98 23.76 -3.40
N SER A 78 -4.37 24.47 -2.46
CA SER A 78 -2.93 24.35 -2.22
C SER A 78 -2.57 23.03 -1.53
N ALA A 79 -1.32 22.59 -1.70
CA ALA A 79 -0.79 21.42 -1.02
C ALA A 79 -0.93 21.47 0.52
N ARG A 80 -0.82 22.68 1.10
CA ARG A 80 -0.95 22.89 2.54
C ARG A 80 -2.40 22.75 3.00
N GLU A 81 -3.36 23.18 2.20
CA GLU A 81 -4.79 22.99 2.47
C GLU A 81 -5.17 21.51 2.38
N LEU A 82 -4.59 20.77 1.43
CA LEU A 82 -4.86 19.33 1.29
C LEU A 82 -4.23 18.48 2.41
N ALA A 83 -3.04 18.85 2.90
CA ALA A 83 -2.22 17.99 3.76
C ALA A 83 -2.93 17.43 5.02
N PRO A 84 -3.72 18.21 5.79
CA PRO A 84 -4.48 17.67 6.93
C PRO A 84 -5.49 16.58 6.53
N PHE A 85 -6.13 16.72 5.37
CA PHE A 85 -7.10 15.75 4.86
C PHE A 85 -6.42 14.51 4.31
N ALA A 86 -5.30 14.68 3.59
CA ALA A 86 -4.48 13.56 3.13
C ALA A 86 -3.94 12.71 4.30
N LYS A 87 -3.57 13.36 5.42
CA LYS A 87 -3.23 12.66 6.67
C LYS A 87 -4.39 11.84 7.20
N GLY A 88 -5.61 12.38 7.16
CA GLY A 88 -6.84 11.65 7.54
C GLY A 88 -7.05 10.39 6.71
N ILE A 89 -6.82 10.45 5.40
CA ILE A 89 -6.86 9.29 4.52
C ILE A 89 -5.77 8.27 4.88
N GLY A 90 -4.55 8.73 5.16
CA GLY A 90 -3.48 7.83 5.63
C GLY A 90 -3.84 7.08 6.93
N ALA A 91 -4.58 7.73 7.83
CA ALA A 91 -4.95 7.16 9.14
C ALA A 91 -6.01 6.06 9.06
N ILE A 92 -6.80 5.97 7.98
CA ILE A 92 -7.80 4.92 7.80
C ILE A 92 -7.23 3.65 7.14
N LEU A 93 -6.03 3.71 6.56
CA LEU A 93 -5.42 2.59 5.84
C LEU A 93 -5.01 1.39 6.73
N PRO A 94 -4.45 1.56 7.94
CA PRO A 94 -4.02 0.42 8.75
C PRO A 94 -5.10 -0.64 9.00
N PRO A 95 -6.33 -0.30 9.46
CA PRO A 95 -7.37 -1.32 9.63
C PRO A 95 -7.82 -1.95 8.30
N ILE A 96 -7.75 -1.22 7.18
CA ILE A 96 -8.05 -1.76 5.85
C ILE A 96 -7.00 -2.80 5.43
N PHE A 97 -5.72 -2.61 5.79
CA PHE A 97 -4.67 -3.58 5.52
C PHE A 97 -4.88 -4.89 6.29
N GLU A 98 -5.31 -4.80 7.55
CA GLU A 98 -5.60 -5.98 8.38
C GLU A 98 -6.78 -6.78 7.81
N LEU A 99 -7.90 -6.11 7.52
CA LEU A 99 -9.07 -6.73 6.88
C LEU A 99 -8.72 -7.32 5.51
N GLY A 100 -7.88 -6.62 4.75
CA GLY A 100 -7.44 -7.07 3.44
C GLY A 100 -6.58 -8.33 3.46
N ALA A 101 -5.73 -8.48 4.47
CA ALA A 101 -4.96 -9.71 4.67
C ALA A 101 -5.89 -10.91 4.92
N ASP A 102 -6.89 -10.74 5.79
CA ASP A 102 -7.90 -11.77 6.07
C ASP A 102 -8.71 -12.14 4.82
N ASP A 103 -9.09 -11.16 4.01
CA ASP A 103 -9.82 -11.39 2.76
C ASP A 103 -8.99 -12.19 1.75
N VAL A 104 -7.70 -11.87 1.61
CA VAL A 104 -6.80 -12.57 0.68
C VAL A 104 -6.53 -14.00 1.15
N ASP A 105 -6.27 -14.21 2.44
CA ASP A 105 -5.97 -15.53 2.99
C ASP A 105 -7.20 -16.45 3.03
N SER A 106 -8.40 -15.88 3.25
CA SER A 106 -9.66 -16.63 3.28
C SER A 106 -10.35 -16.74 1.91
N GLY A 107 -9.98 -15.90 0.94
CA GLY A 107 -10.61 -15.81 -0.38
C GLY A 107 -12.04 -15.26 -0.38
N ARG A 108 -12.50 -14.64 0.72
CA ARG A 108 -13.90 -14.17 0.87
C ARG A 108 -14.19 -12.84 0.18
N PHE A 109 -13.26 -11.89 0.24
CA PHE A 109 -13.36 -10.57 -0.39
C PHE A 109 -14.74 -9.92 -0.24
N SER A 110 -15.21 -9.68 0.99
CA SER A 110 -16.55 -9.12 1.20
C SER A 110 -16.67 -7.71 0.56
N GLY A 111 -17.73 -7.49 -0.22
CA GLY A 111 -18.07 -6.18 -0.77
C GLY A 111 -19.32 -5.56 -0.17
N GLU A 112 -19.77 -6.03 1.01
CA GLU A 112 -20.99 -5.54 1.67
C GLU A 112 -20.96 -4.02 1.92
N ASP A 113 -19.81 -3.48 2.35
CA ASP A 113 -19.65 -2.04 2.61
C ASP A 113 -19.28 -1.24 1.35
N ASN A 114 -18.39 -1.78 0.51
CA ASN A 114 -17.85 -1.07 -0.65
C ASN A 114 -17.49 -2.05 -1.78
N PRO A 115 -18.46 -2.40 -2.64
CA PRO A 115 -18.22 -3.33 -3.73
C PRO A 115 -17.31 -2.71 -4.79
N ILE A 116 -16.59 -3.53 -5.55
CA ILE A 116 -15.62 -3.07 -6.55
C ILE A 116 -16.26 -2.17 -7.63
N THR A 117 -17.55 -2.31 -7.89
CA THR A 117 -18.31 -1.43 -8.78
C THR A 117 -18.35 0.02 -8.28
N SER A 118 -18.47 0.24 -6.97
CA SER A 118 -18.35 1.56 -6.33
C SER A 118 -16.93 2.12 -6.47
N ALA A 119 -15.91 1.27 -6.26
CA ALA A 119 -14.51 1.66 -6.43
C ALA A 119 -14.21 2.08 -7.88
N VAL A 120 -14.67 1.32 -8.89
CA VAL A 120 -14.48 1.66 -10.31
C VAL A 120 -15.15 2.98 -10.67
N SER A 121 -16.35 3.25 -10.17
CA SER A 121 -17.02 4.53 -10.39
C SER A 121 -16.19 5.70 -9.84
N SER A 122 -15.69 5.56 -8.61
CA SER A 122 -14.85 6.58 -7.98
C SER A 122 -13.53 6.80 -8.73
N MET A 123 -12.85 5.73 -9.13
CA MET A 123 -11.61 5.83 -9.91
C MET A 123 -11.85 6.47 -11.29
N ALA A 124 -12.93 6.12 -11.98
CA ALA A 124 -13.28 6.72 -13.26
C ALA A 124 -13.53 8.24 -13.16
N HIS A 125 -14.14 8.70 -12.07
CA HIS A 125 -14.27 10.14 -11.81
C HIS A 125 -12.90 10.81 -11.62
N ILE A 126 -11.99 10.20 -10.85
CA ILE A 126 -10.64 10.74 -10.65
C ILE A 126 -9.90 10.82 -11.99
N VAL A 127 -9.95 9.77 -12.81
CA VAL A 127 -9.33 9.75 -14.16
C VAL A 127 -9.91 10.87 -15.02
N HIS A 128 -11.24 10.97 -15.09
CA HIS A 128 -11.91 11.99 -15.90
C HIS A 128 -11.53 13.42 -15.49
N THR A 129 -11.62 13.74 -14.20
CA THR A 129 -11.26 15.07 -13.68
C THR A 129 -9.79 15.39 -13.94
N SER A 130 -8.89 14.44 -13.71
CA SER A 130 -7.45 14.65 -13.92
C SER A 130 -7.16 14.97 -15.39
N GLU A 131 -7.73 14.20 -16.30
CA GLU A 131 -7.50 14.36 -17.73
C GLU A 131 -8.17 15.61 -18.31
N ALA A 132 -9.30 16.04 -17.76
CA ALA A 132 -9.91 17.32 -18.10
C ALA A 132 -8.99 18.51 -17.79
N HIS A 133 -8.09 18.36 -16.81
CA HIS A 133 -7.03 19.32 -16.47
C HIS A 133 -5.68 19.04 -17.16
N GLY A 134 -5.61 18.05 -18.06
CA GLY A 134 -4.37 17.65 -18.73
C GLY A 134 -3.34 16.98 -17.80
N ILE A 135 -3.79 16.46 -16.66
CA ILE A 135 -2.94 15.72 -15.70
C ILE A 135 -2.89 14.25 -16.11
N ASP A 136 -1.70 13.66 -16.10
CA ASP A 136 -1.50 12.23 -16.34
C ASP A 136 -2.12 11.40 -15.21
N ALA A 137 -3.12 10.60 -15.55
CA ALA A 137 -3.83 9.72 -14.62
C ALA A 137 -3.44 8.23 -14.79
N SER A 138 -2.27 7.93 -15.35
CA SER A 138 -1.87 6.56 -15.76
C SER A 138 -1.90 5.56 -14.61
N VAL A 139 -1.43 5.94 -13.42
CA VAL A 139 -1.46 5.08 -12.21
C VAL A 139 -2.89 4.77 -11.81
N MET A 140 -3.78 5.76 -11.80
CA MET A 140 -5.19 5.57 -11.46
C MET A 140 -5.91 4.74 -12.53
N ARG A 141 -5.63 4.95 -13.82
CA ARG A 141 -6.15 4.13 -14.92
C ARG A 141 -5.71 2.67 -14.81
N ALA A 142 -4.47 2.41 -14.38
CA ALA A 142 -3.99 1.04 -14.20
C ALA A 142 -4.79 0.32 -13.09
N ALA A 143 -4.99 0.99 -11.96
CA ALA A 143 -5.82 0.48 -10.85
C ALA A 143 -7.29 0.29 -11.26
N GLU A 144 -7.88 1.26 -11.97
CA GLU A 144 -9.23 1.16 -12.52
C GLU A 144 -9.35 -0.02 -13.49
N GLY A 145 -8.36 -0.21 -14.36
CA GLY A 145 -8.33 -1.30 -15.33
C GLY A 145 -8.29 -2.69 -14.68
N LEU A 146 -7.56 -2.84 -13.57
CA LEU A 146 -7.56 -4.06 -12.76
C LEU A 146 -8.95 -4.35 -12.18
N ALA A 147 -9.60 -3.32 -11.63
CA ALA A 147 -10.93 -3.46 -11.06
C ALA A 147 -12.00 -3.76 -12.12
N ARG A 148 -11.91 -3.15 -13.31
CA ARG A 148 -12.76 -3.50 -14.45
C ARG A 148 -12.57 -4.94 -14.90
N ARG A 149 -11.35 -5.47 -14.88
CA ARG A 149 -11.09 -6.89 -15.18
C ARG A 149 -11.71 -7.82 -14.14
N ALA A 150 -11.65 -7.48 -12.85
CA ALA A 150 -12.35 -8.24 -11.80
C ALA A 150 -13.88 -8.25 -12.03
N ILE A 151 -14.49 -7.10 -12.34
CA ILE A 151 -15.91 -7.01 -12.70
C ILE A 151 -16.22 -7.91 -13.90
N GLY A 152 -15.40 -7.85 -14.96
CA GLY A 152 -15.58 -8.69 -16.15
C GLY A 152 -15.47 -10.19 -15.90
N ARG A 153 -14.87 -10.61 -14.78
CA ARG A 153 -14.82 -12.01 -14.32
C ARG A 153 -15.96 -12.39 -13.37
N GLY A 154 -16.93 -11.50 -13.16
CA GLY A 154 -18.11 -11.76 -12.32
C GLY A 154 -17.97 -11.30 -10.87
N HIS A 155 -16.88 -10.61 -10.50
CA HIS A 155 -16.60 -10.18 -9.13
C HIS A 155 -17.11 -8.78 -8.80
N GLY A 156 -18.18 -8.31 -9.46
CA GLY A 156 -18.65 -6.92 -9.33
C GLY A 156 -19.16 -6.52 -7.94
N THR A 157 -19.52 -7.52 -7.13
CA THR A 157 -20.01 -7.36 -5.75
C THR A 157 -18.96 -7.67 -4.70
N ASP A 158 -17.76 -8.08 -5.10
CA ASP A 158 -16.66 -8.38 -4.16
C ASP A 158 -15.99 -7.08 -3.72
N GLY A 159 -15.25 -7.13 -2.61
CA GLY A 159 -14.42 -6.03 -2.13
C GLY A 159 -13.27 -5.71 -3.08
N PHE A 160 -12.79 -4.46 -3.06
CA PHE A 160 -11.77 -3.97 -4.00
C PHE A 160 -10.49 -4.83 -4.04
N LEU A 161 -10.06 -5.40 -2.90
CA LEU A 161 -8.84 -6.21 -2.82
C LEU A 161 -8.92 -7.53 -3.60
N ARG A 162 -10.09 -7.90 -4.16
CA ARG A 162 -10.22 -9.00 -5.12
C ARG A 162 -9.32 -8.85 -6.35
N ILE A 163 -8.85 -7.64 -6.64
CA ILE A 163 -7.90 -7.40 -7.75
C ILE A 163 -6.56 -8.13 -7.57
N THR A 164 -6.21 -8.59 -6.37
CA THR A 164 -5.01 -9.41 -6.13
C THR A 164 -5.04 -10.70 -6.96
N ASP A 165 -6.20 -11.37 -7.05
CA ASP A 165 -6.41 -12.55 -7.91
C ASP A 165 -6.27 -12.24 -9.41
N ILE A 166 -6.50 -10.98 -9.80
CA ILE A 166 -6.35 -10.53 -11.18
C ILE A 166 -4.88 -10.27 -11.54
N MET A 167 -4.09 -9.79 -10.57
CA MET A 167 -2.66 -9.54 -10.72
C MET A 167 -1.85 -10.84 -10.73
N ASN A 168 -2.29 -11.83 -9.97
CA ASN A 168 -1.66 -13.14 -9.86
C ASN A 168 -2.56 -14.22 -10.46
N PRO A 169 -2.67 -14.32 -11.81
CA PRO A 169 -3.36 -15.44 -12.42
C PRO A 169 -2.58 -16.72 -12.08
N ARG A 170 -3.08 -17.48 -11.11
CA ARG A 170 -2.68 -18.88 -10.91
C ARG A 170 -3.23 -19.72 -12.05
#